data_AF-C5LUS9-F1
#
_entry.id   AF-C5LUS9-F1
#
_cell.length_a   1.000
_cell.length_b   1.000
_cell.length_c   1.000
_cell.angle_alpha   90.00
_cell.angle_beta   90.00
_cell.angle_gamma   90.00
#
_symmetry.space_group_name_H-M   'P 1'
#
loop_
_entity.id
_entity.type
_entity.pdbx_description
1 polymer ?
#
loop_
_entity_poly.entity_id
_entity_poly.type
_entity_poly.pdbx_seq_one_letter_code
_entity_poly.pdbx_strand_id
1 'polypeptide(L)'
;ASGSMSSQATSRIVRFAQVVRVGPNTTKEEYNDVIEDMKSGCGGFGKLDAVYVASADIHDPSTEGLVLAAGDVCLEYSDLGGAEACMRGMHGRKYDGQVVHMSSVDEETWQNLAKPVLVEMDAALGLL
;
A
#
# COMPACT_ATOMS: atom_id res chain seq x y z
N ALA A 1 2.66 -13.17 20.50
CA ALA A 1 1.79 -12.06 20.89
C ALA A 1 0.83 -11.80 19.74
N SER A 2 -0.47 -12.01 19.94
CA SER A 2 -1.49 -11.74 18.91
C SER A 2 -1.78 -10.25 18.95
N GLY A 3 -1.21 -9.48 18.01
CA GLY A 3 -1.56 -8.08 17.84
C GLY A 3 -3.02 -7.99 17.44
N SER A 4 -3.84 -7.39 18.31
CA SER A 4 -5.23 -7.07 18.01
C SER A 4 -5.27 -6.23 16.73
N MET A 5 -5.91 -6.74 15.67
CA MET A 5 -6.20 -5.98 14.46
C MET A 5 -7.19 -4.87 14.84
N SER A 6 -6.68 -3.70 15.20
CA SER A 6 -7.51 -2.51 15.32
C SER A 6 -8.07 -2.20 13.93
N SER A 7 -9.38 -2.32 13.77
CA SER A 7 -10.12 -1.92 12.56
C SER A 7 -10.20 -0.40 12.38
N GLN A 8 -9.49 0.35 13.23
CA GLN A 8 -9.42 1.80 13.23
C GLN A 8 -8.05 2.23 12.70
N ALA A 9 -8.07 3.12 11.71
CA ALA A 9 -6.84 3.69 11.18
C ALA A 9 -6.21 4.62 12.22
N THR A 10 -4.89 4.55 12.37
CA THR A 10 -4.11 5.45 13.24
C THR A 10 -3.34 6.51 12.46
N SER A 11 -3.46 6.49 11.14
CA SER A 11 -2.87 7.45 10.22
C SER A 11 -3.68 7.48 8.91
N ARG A 12 -3.38 8.45 8.04
CA ARG A 12 -4.00 8.54 6.70
C ARG A 12 -3.48 7.50 5.71
N ILE A 13 -2.52 6.68 6.13
CA ILE A 13 -1.79 5.76 5.26
C ILE A 13 -2.24 4.34 5.56
N VAL A 14 -2.87 3.70 4.58
CA VAL A 14 -3.31 2.31 4.68
C VAL A 14 -2.39 1.44 3.83
N ARG A 15 -1.69 0.51 4.47
CA ARG A 15 -0.94 -0.55 3.80
C ARG A 15 -1.84 -1.77 3.61
N PHE A 16 -1.92 -2.27 2.39
CA PHE A 16 -2.43 -3.58 2.03
C PHE A 16 -1.24 -4.51 1.88
N ALA A 17 -1.12 -5.50 2.77
CA ALA A 17 0.02 -6.40 2.78
C ALA A 17 -0.12 -7.46 1.68
N GLN A 18 0.87 -7.50 0.78
CA GLN A 18 1.09 -8.52 -0.26
C GLN A 18 -0.18 -8.88 -1.04
N VAL A 19 -0.98 -7.87 -1.38
CA VAL A 19 -2.24 -8.09 -2.11
C VAL A 19 -1.98 -8.57 -3.54
N VAL A 20 -0.81 -8.25 -4.09
CA VAL A 20 -0.41 -8.69 -5.43
C VAL A 20 0.87 -9.49 -5.38
N ARG A 21 0.95 -10.53 -6.22
CA ARG A 21 2.20 -11.25 -6.44
C ARG A 21 3.02 -10.47 -7.44
N VAL A 22 4.05 -9.80 -6.95
CA VAL A 22 5.06 -9.14 -7.80
C VAL A 22 6.32 -9.99 -7.82
N GLY A 23 7.03 -9.96 -8.94
CA GLY A 23 8.28 -10.68 -9.12
C GLY A 23 9.22 -9.94 -10.08
N PRO A 24 10.40 -10.50 -10.34
CA PRO A 24 11.44 -9.84 -11.14
C PRO A 24 11.02 -9.51 -12.59
N ASN A 25 9.96 -10.14 -13.09
CA ASN A 25 9.46 -9.95 -14.45
C ASN A 25 8.11 -9.21 -14.49
N THR A 26 7.64 -8.67 -13.35
CA THR A 26 6.41 -7.88 -13.34
C THR A 26 6.61 -6.62 -14.16
N THR A 27 5.73 -6.43 -15.12
CA THR A 27 5.76 -5.35 -16.10
C THR A 27 5.18 -4.07 -15.53
N LYS A 28 5.52 -2.94 -16.16
CA LYS A 28 4.96 -1.63 -15.83
C LYS A 28 3.44 -1.63 -15.95
N GLU A 29 2.90 -2.27 -16.97
CA GLU A 29 1.46 -2.38 -17.22
C GLU A 29 0.77 -3.12 -16.07
N GLU A 30 1.34 -4.23 -15.60
CA GLU A 30 0.80 -4.97 -14.44
C GLU A 30 0.81 -4.11 -13.16
N TYR A 31 1.86 -3.32 -12.92
CA TYR A 31 1.86 -2.39 -11.78
C TYR A 31 0.79 -1.30 -11.92
N ASN A 32 0.60 -0.74 -13.11
CA ASN A 32 -0.45 0.25 -13.37
C ASN A 32 -1.85 -0.33 -13.16
N ASP A 33 -2.10 -1.55 -13.64
CA ASP A 33 -3.40 -2.21 -13.46
C ASP A 33 -3.75 -2.35 -11.97
N VAL A 34 -2.77 -2.74 -11.14
CA VAL A 34 -2.94 -2.81 -9.68
C VAL A 34 -3.22 -1.45 -9.06
N ILE A 35 -2.48 -0.41 -9.48
CA ILE A 35 -2.67 0.95 -8.99
C ILE A 35 -4.08 1.45 -9.34
N GLU A 36 -4.55 1.23 -10.58
CA GLU A 36 -5.87 1.65 -11.03
C GLU A 36 -6.99 0.87 -10.34
N ASP A 37 -6.83 -0.45 -10.14
CA ASP A 37 -7.76 -1.27 -9.37
C ASP A 37 -7.88 -0.78 -7.92
N MET A 38 -6.76 -0.39 -7.32
CA MET A 38 -6.72 0.15 -5.95
C MET A 38 -7.37 1.54 -5.87
N LYS A 39 -7.10 2.43 -6.83
CA LYS A 39 -7.78 3.73 -6.92
C LYS A 39 -9.29 3.58 -7.10
N SER A 40 -9.72 2.69 -7.99
CA SER A 40 -11.12 2.41 -8.26
C SER A 40 -11.82 1.78 -7.05
N GLY A 41 -11.21 0.76 -6.45
CA GLY A 41 -11.77 0.00 -5.33
C GLY A 41 -11.76 0.78 -4.01
N CYS A 42 -10.78 1.65 -3.78
CA CYS A 42 -10.59 2.32 -2.50
C CYS A 42 -10.87 3.83 -2.54
N GLY A 43 -10.87 4.48 -3.71
CA GLY A 43 -11.17 5.91 -3.85
C GLY A 43 -12.61 6.28 -3.46
N GLY A 44 -13.52 5.31 -3.42
CA GLY A 44 -14.89 5.52 -2.92
C GLY A 44 -14.98 5.76 -1.41
N PHE A 45 -13.92 5.48 -0.64
CA PHE A 45 -13.89 5.68 0.82
C PHE A 45 -13.43 7.08 1.23
N GLY A 46 -12.75 7.80 0.34
CA GLY A 46 -12.21 9.14 0.59
C GLY A 46 -11.26 9.56 -0.53
N LYS A 47 -10.87 10.84 -0.54
CA LYS A 47 -9.92 11.35 -1.54
C LYS A 47 -8.55 10.70 -1.32
N LEU A 48 -8.04 10.02 -2.35
CA LEU A 48 -6.67 9.51 -2.40
C LEU A 48 -5.76 10.60 -2.97
N ASP A 49 -4.71 10.94 -2.24
CA ASP A 49 -3.65 11.82 -2.74
C ASP A 49 -2.60 11.03 -3.53
N ALA A 50 -2.33 9.78 -3.14
CA ALA A 50 -1.42 8.90 -3.86
C ALA A 50 -1.71 7.41 -3.59
N VAL A 51 -1.26 6.57 -4.52
CA VAL A 51 -1.24 5.12 -4.41
C VAL A 51 0.13 4.64 -4.88
N TYR A 52 0.78 3.83 -4.06
CA TYR A 52 2.12 3.31 -4.32
C TYR A 52 2.11 1.79 -4.25
N VAL A 53 2.90 1.13 -5.10
CA VAL A 53 3.10 -0.32 -5.09
C VAL A 53 4.55 -0.66 -4.79
N ALA A 54 4.79 -1.50 -3.77
CA ALA A 54 6.12 -1.98 -3.49
C ALA A 54 6.52 -3.02 -4.54
N SER A 55 7.47 -2.67 -5.41
CA SER A 55 7.98 -3.56 -6.44
C SER A 55 8.79 -4.73 -5.85
N ALA A 56 9.17 -5.67 -6.71
CA ALA A 56 10.02 -6.81 -6.33
C ALA A 56 11.37 -6.40 -5.71
N ASP A 57 11.86 -5.19 -5.98
CA ASP A 57 13.19 -4.71 -5.56
C ASP A 57 13.21 -4.14 -4.13
N ILE A 58 12.08 -4.15 -3.41
CA ILE A 58 12.00 -3.67 -2.02
C ILE A 58 12.85 -4.49 -1.03
N HIS A 59 13.48 -5.59 -1.46
CA HIS A 59 14.42 -6.39 -0.66
C HIS A 59 15.89 -5.93 -0.78
N ASP A 60 16.17 -4.75 -1.33
CA ASP A 60 17.51 -4.15 -1.32
C ASP A 60 17.98 -3.88 0.13
N PRO A 61 19.22 -4.21 0.54
CA PRO A 61 19.70 -3.90 1.89
C PRO A 61 19.60 -2.42 2.31
N SER A 62 19.57 -1.48 1.35
CA SER A 62 19.32 -0.06 1.61
C SER A 62 17.90 0.25 2.11
N THR A 63 16.97 -0.70 1.96
CA THR A 63 15.58 -0.61 2.45
C THR A 63 15.38 -1.33 3.79
N GLU A 64 16.45 -1.86 4.43
CA GLU A 64 16.34 -2.52 5.73
C GLU A 64 15.66 -1.63 6.79
N GLY A 65 14.69 -2.19 7.51
CA GLY A 65 13.89 -1.47 8.53
C GLY A 65 12.58 -0.87 8.00
N LEU A 66 12.34 -0.93 6.69
CA LEU A 66 11.04 -0.56 6.12
C LEU A 66 9.95 -1.57 6.45
N VAL A 67 8.76 -1.06 6.75
CA VAL A 67 7.55 -1.86 7.05
C VAL A 67 6.84 -2.28 5.75
N LEU A 68 7.60 -2.62 4.71
CA LEU A 68 7.08 -2.96 3.38
C LEU A 68 7.67 -4.28 2.89
N ALA A 69 6.87 -5.02 2.14
CA ALA A 69 7.22 -6.25 1.45
C ALA A 69 6.81 -6.14 -0.02
N ALA A 70 7.46 -6.94 -0.88
CA ALA A 70 7.14 -6.96 -2.29
C ALA A 70 5.65 -7.29 -2.49
N GLY A 71 4.96 -6.46 -3.25
CA GLY A 71 3.52 -6.60 -3.54
C GLY A 71 2.60 -5.96 -2.52
N ASP A 72 3.16 -5.24 -1.54
CA ASP A 72 2.38 -4.32 -0.73
C ASP A 72 1.88 -3.15 -1.56
N VAL A 73 0.70 -2.64 -1.20
CA VAL A 73 0.17 -1.39 -1.75
C VAL A 73 -0.09 -0.43 -0.60
N CYS A 74 0.36 0.82 -0.74
CA CYS A 74 0.11 1.89 0.21
C CYS A 74 -0.80 2.95 -0.39
N LEU A 75 -1.92 3.21 0.30
CA LEU A 75 -2.86 4.27 -0.03
C LEU A 75 -2.62 5.46 0.90
N GLU A 76 -2.38 6.64 0.33
CA GLU A 76 -2.32 7.90 1.08
C GLU A 76 -3.63 8.67 0.87
N TYR A 77 -4.46 8.73 1.91
CA TYR A 77 -5.69 9.53 1.90
C TYR A 77 -5.41 10.99 2.27
N SER A 78 -6.25 11.90 1.78
CA SER A 78 -6.20 13.32 2.18
C SER A 78 -6.50 13.53 3.67
N ASP A 79 -7.25 12.63 4.29
CA ASP A 79 -7.62 12.69 5.70
C ASP A 79 -7.73 11.30 6.36
N LEU A 80 -7.82 11.28 7.69
CA LEU A 80 -7.90 10.05 8.48
C LEU A 80 -9.23 9.31 8.26
N GLY A 81 -10.31 10.05 7.96
CA GLY A 81 -11.65 9.50 7.77
C GLY A 81 -11.71 8.56 6.56
N GLY A 82 -11.03 8.92 5.46
CA GLY A 82 -10.88 8.05 4.29
C GLY A 82 -10.17 6.74 4.60
N ALA A 83 -9.08 6.81 5.37
CA ALA A 83 -8.34 5.63 5.82
C ALA A 83 -9.18 4.73 6.73
N GLU A 84 -9.90 5.30 7.71
CA GLU A 84 -10.80 4.55 8.59
C GLU A 84 -11.96 3.89 7.82
N ALA A 85 -12.54 4.61 6.86
CA ALA A 85 -13.61 4.08 6.01
C ALA A 85 -13.12 2.91 5.15
N CYS A 86 -11.91 3.02 4.58
CA CYS A 86 -11.26 1.97 3.81
C CYS A 86 -11.00 0.72 4.65
N MET A 87 -10.34 0.85 5.80
CA MET A 87 -10.02 -0.28 6.68
C MET A 87 -11.29 -1.02 7.13
N ARG A 88 -12.37 -0.29 7.41
CA ARG A 88 -13.66 -0.88 7.75
C ARG A 88 -14.34 -1.56 6.55
N GLY A 89 -14.36 -0.90 5.38
CA GLY A 89 -15.05 -1.39 4.19
C GLY A 89 -14.38 -2.59 3.52
N MET A 90 -13.05 -2.68 3.64
CA MET A 90 -12.23 -3.72 3.03
C MET A 90 -11.93 -4.89 3.97
N HIS A 91 -12.30 -4.80 5.26
CA HIS A 91 -12.08 -5.87 6.22
C HIS A 91 -12.76 -7.18 5.76
N GLY A 92 -11.97 -8.25 5.62
CA GLY A 92 -12.44 -9.57 5.18
C GLY A 92 -12.73 -9.68 3.67
N ARG A 93 -12.49 -8.62 2.88
CA ARG A 93 -12.52 -8.70 1.42
C ARG A 93 -11.38 -9.58 0.90
N LYS A 94 -11.54 -10.05 -0.33
CA LYS A 94 -10.52 -10.82 -1.03
C LYS A 94 -10.08 -10.11 -2.30
N TYR A 95 -8.80 -10.25 -2.62
CA TYR A 95 -8.21 -9.88 -3.90
C TYR A 95 -7.49 -11.13 -4.44
N ASP A 96 -7.76 -11.49 -5.69
CA ASP A 96 -7.29 -12.74 -6.32
C ASP A 96 -7.44 -13.99 -5.42
N GLY A 97 -8.58 -14.08 -4.73
CA GLY A 97 -8.90 -15.19 -3.82
C GLY A 97 -8.20 -15.17 -2.45
N GLN A 98 -7.26 -14.26 -2.20
CA GLN A 98 -6.59 -14.07 -0.90
C GLN A 98 -7.27 -12.98 -0.07
N VAL A 99 -7.37 -13.18 1.25
CA VAL A 99 -7.93 -12.16 2.14
C VAL A 99 -6.95 -10.98 2.21
N VAL A 100 -7.47 -9.76 2.05
CA VAL A 100 -6.65 -8.56 2.18
C VAL A 100 -6.33 -8.30 3.64
N HIS A 101 -5.05 -8.08 3.94
CA HIS A 101 -4.59 -7.71 5.27
C HIS A 101 -4.19 -6.24 5.26
N MET A 102 -4.79 -5.44 6.15
CA MET A 102 -4.55 -4.01 6.21
C MET A 102 -3.96 -3.58 7.55
N SER A 103 -3.10 -2.57 7.50
CA SER A 103 -2.56 -1.90 8.69
C SER A 103 -2.32 -0.43 8.40
N SER A 104 -2.38 0.42 9.44
CA SER A 104 -1.87 1.78 9.33
C SER A 104 -0.34 1.80 9.31
N VAL A 105 0.22 2.73 8.55
CA VAL A 105 1.64 3.08 8.62
C VAL A 105 1.76 4.41 9.34
N ASP A 106 2.59 4.48 10.38
CA ASP A 106 2.88 5.73 11.08
C ASP A 106 3.31 6.85 10.11
N GLU A 107 2.86 8.09 10.33
CA GLU A 107 3.11 9.18 9.37
C GLU A 107 4.57 9.59 9.32
N GLU A 108 5.30 9.57 10.44
CA GLU A 108 6.73 9.89 10.45
C GLU A 108 7.53 8.83 9.68
N THR A 109 7.26 7.56 9.96
CA THR A 109 7.83 6.42 9.23
C THR A 109 7.50 6.50 7.74
N TRP A 110 6.28 6.88 7.39
CA TRP A 110 5.86 7.06 6.00
C TRP A 110 6.67 8.15 5.29
N GLN A 111 6.75 9.34 5.86
CA GLN A 111 7.41 10.47 5.22
C GLN A 111 8.93 10.29 5.12
N ASN A 112 9.56 9.74 6.16
CA ASN A 112 11.02 9.70 6.26
C ASN A 112 11.64 8.44 5.67
N LEU A 113 10.89 7.33 5.63
CA LEU A 113 11.44 6.02 5.20
C LEU A 113 10.69 5.47 4.00
N ALA A 114 9.37 5.26 4.10
CA ALA A 114 8.63 4.47 3.12
C ALA A 114 8.35 5.21 1.81
N LYS A 115 7.83 6.42 1.89
CA LYS A 115 7.44 7.20 0.72
C LYS A 115 8.63 7.54 -0.19
N PRO A 116 9.81 7.98 0.32
CA PRO A 116 10.96 8.25 -0.54
C PRO A 116 11.39 7.05 -1.38
N VAL A 117 11.46 5.87 -0.74
CA VAL A 117 11.82 4.61 -1.43
C VAL A 117 10.77 4.24 -2.48
N LEU A 118 9.49 4.28 -2.13
CA LEU A 118 8.41 3.98 -3.08
C LEU A 118 8.38 4.96 -4.27
N VAL A 119 8.61 6.25 -4.02
CA VAL A 119 8.70 7.27 -5.09
C VAL A 119 9.88 7.00 -6.02
N GLU A 120 11.05 6.65 -5.47
CA GLU A 120 12.23 6.31 -6.28
C GLU A 120 11.99 5.06 -7.13
N MET A 121 11.35 4.04 -6.56
CA MET A 121 10.99 2.80 -7.26
C MET A 121 9.96 3.05 -8.37
N ASP A 122 8.89 3.78 -8.06
CA ASP A 122 7.87 4.13 -9.06
C ASP A 122 8.47 4.99 -10.18
N ALA A 123 9.41 5.89 -9.86
CA ALA A 123 10.16 6.66 -10.87
C ALA A 123 11.01 5.74 -11.77
N ALA A 124 11.73 4.78 -11.18
CA ALA A 124 12.55 3.82 -11.92
C ALA A 124 11.72 2.92 -12.85
N LEU A 125 10.49 2.58 -12.44
CA LEU A 125 9.51 1.85 -13.24
C LEU A 125 8.72 2.74 -14.22
N GLY A 126 8.87 4.06 -14.12
CA GLY A 126 8.15 5.05 -14.92
C GLY A 126 6.65 5.13 -14.62
N LEU A 127 6.25 4.88 -13.37
CA LEU A 127 4.87 4.92 -12.88
C LEU A 127 4.41 6.31 -12.42
N LEU A 128 5.34 7.26 -12.29
CA LEU A 128 5.07 8.68 -11.95
C LEU A 128 4.79 9.55 -13.18
#